data_AF-I1BI14-F1
#
_entry.id   AF-I1BI14-F1
#
_cell.length_a   1.000
_cell.length_b   1.000
_cell.length_c   1.000
_cell.angle_alpha   90.00
_cell.angle_beta   90.00
_cell.angle_gamma   90.00
#
_symmetry.space_group_name_H-M   'P 1'
#
loop_
_entity.id
_entity.type
_entity.pdbx_description
1 polymer ?
#
loop_
_entity_poly.entity_id
_entity_poly.type
_entity_poly.pdbx_seq_one_letter_code
_entity_poly.pdbx_strand_id
1 'polypeptide(L)'
;MSEKLRIPSDFLFDTFQDMLQVADLPMTVHKSLEPQQTSASSIQVGLFIVLEEGKGESLSRHIVVDRQRRYTFPIVQFQHGNDKPLPTALAEIQKKVIANLKNQTLSTIASLDNQTLSSEMIRTLTLGIKSDSKDAPLAIEFARSLAVTSKKLIEFIDSNYGRFFSTSATLYSNVRDIPAFALLENPCQLILFRAVIRIPGIEQAINQAMSGPIKCSPIDIYRNLAYFATNLAIENHRVEQIGQLSEQRRIYENSCSPSIQKSTKKAVNLQILPSLSPPPRVKVNRHNASPTIDHIFQNTPIPLLPVESQATLKILPTQQRFSWFEDVYTEALSTNR
;
A
#
# COMPACT_ATOMS: atom_id res chain seq x y z
N MET A 1 21.47 -31.46 10.76
CA MET A 1 22.03 -30.84 9.54
C MET A 1 23.12 -29.83 9.89
N SER A 2 22.83 -28.89 10.79
CA SER A 2 23.79 -27.96 11.42
C SER A 2 25.09 -28.64 11.89
N GLU A 3 24.98 -29.71 12.68
CA GLU A 3 26.13 -30.47 13.18
C GLU A 3 27.01 -31.07 12.06
N LYS A 4 26.40 -31.55 10.97
CA LYS A 4 27.13 -32.09 9.80
C LYS A 4 27.82 -31.00 8.99
N LEU A 5 27.23 -29.81 8.92
CA LEU A 5 27.76 -28.65 8.20
C LEU A 5 28.70 -27.79 9.06
N ARG A 6 28.80 -28.08 10.37
CA ARG A 6 29.51 -27.26 11.37
C ARG A 6 29.04 -25.81 11.39
N ILE A 7 27.75 -25.60 11.18
CA ILE A 7 27.09 -24.28 11.23
C ILE A 7 26.24 -24.23 12.50
N PRO A 8 26.21 -23.11 13.25
CA PRO A 8 25.31 -22.95 14.39
C PRO A 8 23.86 -23.27 14.02
N SER A 9 23.17 -24.04 14.86
CA SER A 9 21.79 -24.46 14.58
C SER A 9 20.84 -23.28 14.43
N ASP A 10 21.04 -22.21 15.20
CA ASP A 10 20.21 -21.01 15.16
C ASP A 10 20.36 -20.27 13.82
N PHE A 11 21.59 -20.13 13.32
CA PHE A 11 21.85 -19.54 12.01
C PHE A 11 21.19 -20.33 10.87
N LEU A 12 21.28 -21.67 10.95
CA LEU A 12 20.67 -22.55 9.95
C LEU A 12 19.14 -22.49 10.02
N PHE A 13 18.56 -22.44 11.23
CA PHE A 13 17.13 -22.25 11.44
C PHE A 13 16.63 -20.92 10.86
N ASP A 14 17.31 -19.81 11.16
CA ASP A 14 16.98 -18.49 10.62
C ASP A 14 17.04 -18.48 9.10
N THR A 15 18.04 -19.14 8.52
CA THR A 15 18.16 -19.28 7.05
C THR A 15 16.98 -20.07 6.46
N PHE A 16 16.53 -21.14 7.12
CA PHE A 16 15.35 -21.88 6.66
C PHE A 16 14.06 -21.09 6.82
N GLN A 17 13.92 -20.33 7.91
CA GLN A 17 12.77 -19.46 8.13
C GLN A 17 12.74 -18.32 7.10
N ASP A 18 13.89 -17.74 6.78
CA ASP A 18 14.07 -16.80 5.69
C ASP A 18 13.60 -17.38 4.35
N MET A 19 14.06 -18.59 4.00
CA MET A 19 13.66 -19.28 2.77
C MET A 19 12.17 -19.59 2.73
N LEU A 20 11.59 -20.03 3.85
CA LEU A 20 10.15 -20.30 3.95
C LEU A 20 9.33 -19.02 3.76
N GLN A 21 9.72 -17.91 4.41
CA GLN A 21 9.07 -16.62 4.21
C GLN A 21 9.19 -16.11 2.77
N VAL A 22 10.31 -16.40 2.10
CA VAL A 22 10.49 -16.12 0.67
C VAL A 22 9.62 -17.04 -0.20
N ALA A 23 9.33 -18.26 0.23
CA ALA A 23 8.39 -19.13 -0.48
C ALA A 23 6.93 -18.65 -0.30
N ASP A 24 6.57 -18.15 0.88
CA ASP A 24 5.22 -17.67 1.24
C ASP A 24 4.94 -16.22 0.81
N LEU A 25 5.95 -15.58 0.21
CA LEU A 25 5.96 -14.20 -0.28
C LEU A 25 4.68 -13.69 -0.94
N PRO A 26 4.14 -14.38 -1.97
CA PRO A 26 3.04 -13.81 -2.75
C PRO A 26 1.74 -13.67 -1.95
N MET A 27 1.62 -14.33 -0.79
CA MET A 27 0.44 -14.23 0.08
C MET A 27 0.43 -12.95 0.94
N THR A 28 1.56 -12.26 1.07
CA THR A 28 1.72 -11.11 2.00
C THR A 28 1.46 -9.75 1.36
N VAL A 29 1.65 -9.61 0.05
CA VAL A 29 1.27 -8.41 -0.72
C VAL A 29 -0.26 -8.27 -0.83
N HIS A 30 -0.97 -9.39 -0.68
CA HIS A 30 -2.41 -9.55 -0.94
C HIS A 30 -3.34 -9.23 0.22
N LYS A 31 -2.84 -9.00 1.43
CA LYS A 31 -3.71 -8.78 2.59
C LYS A 31 -3.36 -7.48 3.29
N SER A 32 -3.95 -6.41 2.77
CA SER A 32 -4.27 -5.24 3.60
C SER A 32 -5.01 -5.75 4.84
N LEU A 33 -4.57 -5.33 6.04
CA LEU A 33 -5.08 -5.83 7.32
C LEU A 33 -6.52 -5.35 7.64
N GLU A 34 -7.16 -4.62 6.73
CA GLU A 34 -8.57 -4.26 6.85
C GLU A 34 -9.30 -4.43 5.51
N PRO A 35 -10.52 -5.01 5.51
CA PRO A 35 -11.40 -5.00 4.35
C PRO A 35 -12.00 -3.60 4.21
N GLN A 36 -11.22 -2.62 3.75
CA GLN A 36 -11.79 -1.36 3.29
C GLN A 36 -12.19 -1.50 1.83
N GLN A 37 -13.51 -1.55 1.63
CA GLN A 37 -14.19 -1.35 0.35
C GLN A 37 -13.84 0.03 -0.21
N THR A 38 -12.63 0.24 -0.73
CA THR A 38 -12.38 1.35 -1.64
C THR A 38 -11.37 0.91 -2.68
N SER A 39 -11.87 0.70 -3.89
CA SER A 39 -11.14 0.58 -5.15
C SER A 39 -10.43 1.88 -5.56
N ALA A 40 -10.16 2.79 -4.62
CA ALA A 40 -9.63 4.12 -4.87
C ALA A 40 -8.17 4.21 -4.41
N SER A 41 -7.36 4.90 -5.22
CA SER A 41 -6.00 5.31 -4.85
C SER A 41 -6.01 5.97 -3.48
N SER A 42 -5.10 5.56 -2.60
CA SER A 42 -5.01 6.09 -1.23
C SER A 42 -3.72 6.90 -1.04
N ILE A 43 -3.74 7.82 -0.09
CA ILE A 43 -2.53 8.53 0.35
C ILE A 43 -1.94 7.75 1.53
N GLN A 44 -0.65 7.46 1.46
CA GLN A 44 0.10 6.67 2.41
C GLN A 44 1.26 7.51 2.97
N VAL A 45 1.56 7.36 4.24
CA VAL A 45 2.70 7.99 4.92
C VAL A 45 3.60 6.89 5.43
N GLY A 46 4.86 6.85 4.98
CA GLY A 46 5.78 5.79 5.35
C GLY A 46 7.15 6.25 5.82
N LEU A 47 7.90 5.32 6.40
CA LEU A 47 9.28 5.53 6.84
C LEU A 47 10.23 4.60 6.08
N PHE A 48 11.21 5.18 5.39
CA PHE A 48 12.29 4.50 4.68
C PHE A 48 13.60 4.65 5.45
N ILE A 49 14.23 3.53 5.81
CA ILE A 49 15.43 3.53 6.65
C ILE A 49 16.58 2.88 5.89
N VAL A 50 17.67 3.62 5.74
CA VAL A 50 18.93 3.12 5.18
C VAL A 50 19.98 3.08 6.29
N LEU A 51 20.66 1.96 6.42
CA LEU A 51 21.83 1.80 7.27
C LEU A 51 23.07 1.84 6.38
N GLU A 52 24.06 2.66 6.76
CA GLU A 52 25.37 2.66 6.16
C GLU A 52 26.40 2.23 7.20
N GLU A 53 27.08 1.11 6.98
CA GLU A 53 28.18 0.64 7.81
C GLU A 53 29.49 0.57 7.01
N GLY A 54 30.62 0.86 7.66
CA GLY A 54 31.93 0.89 7.03
C GLY A 54 32.36 2.28 6.53
N LYS A 55 33.47 2.32 5.81
CA LYS A 55 34.07 3.54 5.25
C LYS A 55 34.64 3.26 3.85
N GLY A 56 34.57 4.25 2.97
CA GLY A 56 35.19 4.17 1.63
C GLY A 56 34.62 3.03 0.78
N GLU A 57 35.49 2.17 0.27
CA GLU A 57 35.14 1.05 -0.62
C GLU A 57 34.45 -0.12 0.11
N SER A 58 34.55 -0.19 1.44
CA SER A 58 33.90 -1.23 2.26
C SER A 58 32.56 -0.76 2.85
N LEU A 59 31.92 0.23 2.23
CA LEU A 59 30.63 0.74 2.67
C LEU A 59 29.52 -0.27 2.32
N SER A 60 28.98 -0.94 3.33
CA SER A 60 27.81 -1.79 3.19
C SER A 60 26.54 -0.96 3.42
N ARG A 61 25.52 -1.23 2.59
CA ARG A 61 24.23 -0.52 2.65
C ARG A 61 23.10 -1.51 2.81
N HIS A 62 22.34 -1.31 3.87
CA HIS A 62 21.21 -2.15 4.23
C HIS A 62 19.95 -1.32 4.33
N ILE A 63 18.81 -1.93 4.02
CA ILE A 63 17.49 -1.37 4.30
C ILE A 63 16.89 -2.10 5.49
N VAL A 64 16.23 -1.35 6.38
CA VAL A 64 15.44 -1.96 7.46
C VAL A 64 14.06 -2.31 6.90
N VAL A 65 13.70 -3.58 7.03
CA VAL A 65 12.41 -4.12 6.58
C VAL A 65 11.71 -4.82 7.73
N ASP A 66 10.41 -5.00 7.60
CA ASP A 66 9.64 -5.84 8.52
C ASP A 66 10.08 -7.31 8.37
N ARG A 67 10.30 -8.02 9.48
CA ARG A 67 10.76 -9.41 9.46
C ARG A 67 9.66 -10.35 8.93
N GLN A 68 8.39 -10.05 9.19
CA GLN A 68 7.26 -10.82 8.67
C GLN A 68 6.90 -10.38 7.24
N ARG A 69 7.09 -9.09 6.93
CA ARG A 69 6.77 -8.49 5.63
C ARG A 69 8.00 -7.80 5.02
N ARG A 70 8.98 -8.60 4.60
CA ARG A 70 10.31 -8.14 4.16
C ARG A 70 10.35 -7.20 2.95
N TYR A 71 9.21 -6.94 2.33
CA TYR A 71 9.05 -6.10 1.13
C TYR A 71 8.19 -4.88 1.39
N THR A 72 7.79 -4.68 2.65
CA THR A 72 7.15 -3.48 3.11
C THR A 72 8.07 -2.78 4.10
N PHE A 73 7.89 -1.48 4.24
CA PHE A 73 8.43 -0.70 5.33
C PHE A 73 7.24 -0.12 6.11
N PRO A 74 7.45 0.48 7.29
CA PRO A 74 6.37 1.10 8.06
C PRO A 74 5.59 2.09 7.21
N ILE A 75 4.31 1.81 6.98
CA ILE A 75 3.40 2.66 6.22
C ILE A 75 2.07 2.73 6.99
N VAL A 76 1.53 3.93 7.09
CA VAL A 76 0.20 4.19 7.65
C VAL A 76 -0.63 4.97 6.63
N GLN A 77 -1.94 4.68 6.59
CA GLN A 77 -2.86 5.40 5.73
C GLN A 77 -3.07 6.83 6.25
N PHE A 78 -3.02 7.79 5.33
CA PHE A 78 -3.24 9.20 5.66
C PHE A 78 -4.68 9.43 6.09
N GLN A 79 -4.85 10.09 7.23
CA GLN A 79 -6.18 10.41 7.75
C GLN A 79 -6.50 11.88 7.53
N HIS A 80 -7.44 12.14 6.63
CA HIS A 80 -8.06 13.45 6.51
C HIS A 80 -9.09 13.61 7.64
N GLY A 81 -9.18 14.80 8.25
CA GLY A 81 -9.97 15.03 9.48
C GLY A 81 -11.42 14.52 9.43
N ASN A 82 -11.97 14.24 10.63
CA ASN A 82 -13.29 13.66 10.94
C ASN A 82 -14.30 13.55 9.77
N ASP A 83 -14.58 12.31 9.36
CA ASP A 83 -15.68 11.88 8.47
C ASP A 83 -15.69 12.35 7.01
N LYS A 84 -14.64 13.03 6.52
CA LYS A 84 -14.53 13.28 5.08
C LYS A 84 -14.01 12.04 4.34
N PRO A 85 -14.49 11.77 3.10
CA PRO A 85 -13.94 10.71 2.29
C PRO A 85 -12.44 10.95 2.07
N LEU A 86 -11.65 9.88 2.18
CA LEU A 86 -10.20 9.98 1.99
C LEU A 86 -9.90 10.58 0.60
N PRO A 87 -9.00 11.57 0.51
CA PRO A 87 -8.62 12.11 -0.78
C PRO A 87 -7.92 11.02 -1.61
N THR A 88 -8.36 10.87 -2.86
CA THR A 88 -7.76 9.91 -3.80
C THR A 88 -6.35 10.34 -4.26
N ALA A 89 -6.10 11.65 -4.23
CA ALA A 89 -4.83 12.28 -4.57
C ALA A 89 -4.66 13.62 -3.83
N LEU A 90 -3.41 14.00 -3.60
CA LEU A 90 -3.00 15.26 -3.01
C LEU A 90 -3.13 16.41 -4.01
N ALA A 91 -3.77 17.48 -3.57
CA ALA A 91 -3.85 18.74 -4.31
C ALA A 91 -2.48 19.44 -4.36
N GLU A 92 -2.28 20.30 -5.35
CA GLU A 92 -1.03 21.06 -5.53
C GLU A 92 -0.66 21.89 -4.29
N ILE A 93 -1.64 22.43 -3.57
CA ILE A 93 -1.39 23.15 -2.32
C ILE A 93 -0.81 22.23 -1.24
N GLN A 94 -1.28 20.98 -1.15
CA GLN A 94 -0.80 20.01 -0.17
C GLN A 94 0.62 19.55 -0.50
N LYS A 95 0.93 19.35 -1.79
CA LYS A 95 2.30 19.08 -2.25
C LYS A 95 3.25 20.24 -1.94
N LYS A 96 2.82 21.49 -2.09
CA LYS A 96 3.60 22.68 -1.68
C LYS A 96 3.87 22.70 -0.18
N VAL A 97 2.89 22.34 0.65
CA VAL A 97 3.11 22.21 2.11
C VAL A 97 4.19 21.18 2.41
N ILE A 98 4.16 20.00 1.78
CA ILE A 98 5.19 18.96 1.95
C ILE A 98 6.56 19.48 1.52
N ALA A 99 6.65 20.18 0.39
CA ALA A 99 7.89 20.78 -0.08
C ALA A 99 8.45 21.83 0.90
N ASN A 100 7.59 22.63 1.54
CA ASN A 100 7.99 23.61 2.55
C ASN A 100 8.46 22.95 3.86
N LEU A 101 7.92 21.78 4.19
CA LEU A 101 8.30 21.00 5.37
C LEU A 101 9.51 20.07 5.12
N LYS A 102 10.20 20.19 3.97
CA LYS A 102 11.37 19.38 3.64
C LYS A 102 12.39 19.39 4.78
N ASN A 103 12.98 18.22 5.05
CA ASN A 103 14.00 18.00 6.08
C ASN A 103 13.54 18.26 7.53
N GLN A 104 12.27 18.63 7.77
CA GLN A 104 11.73 18.64 9.12
C GLN A 104 11.65 17.21 9.65
N THR A 105 11.96 17.03 10.93
CA THR A 105 11.94 15.69 11.54
C THR A 105 10.50 15.21 11.73
N LEU A 106 10.32 13.89 11.75
CA LEU A 106 9.03 13.25 12.00
C LEU A 106 8.42 13.73 13.33
N SER A 107 9.23 13.88 14.38
CA SER A 107 8.80 14.41 15.68
C SER A 107 8.34 15.86 15.62
N THR A 108 9.02 16.71 14.83
CA THR A 108 8.63 18.12 14.67
C THR A 108 7.27 18.22 13.96
N ILE A 109 7.08 17.45 12.89
CA ILE A 109 5.80 17.43 12.16
C ILE A 109 4.68 16.86 13.03
N ALA A 110 4.94 15.77 13.76
CA ALA A 110 3.97 15.20 14.69
C ALA A 110 3.56 16.18 15.78
N SER A 111 4.45 17.10 16.18
CA SER A 111 4.15 18.10 17.21
C SER A 111 3.21 19.21 16.73
N LEU A 112 3.05 19.43 15.41
CA LEU A 112 2.24 20.52 14.84
C LEU A 112 0.75 20.47 15.22
N ASP A 113 0.26 19.31 15.66
CA ASP A 113 -1.12 19.12 16.12
C ASP A 113 -1.36 19.65 17.55
N ASN A 114 -0.30 19.98 18.30
CA ASN A 114 -0.46 20.55 19.63
C ASN A 114 -1.06 21.96 19.54
N GLN A 115 -2.23 22.15 20.16
CA GLN A 115 -3.02 23.40 20.17
C GLN A 115 -2.21 24.65 20.61
N THR A 116 -1.07 24.45 21.26
CA THR A 116 -0.14 25.49 21.72
C THR A 116 0.80 26.02 20.63
N LEU A 117 1.01 25.28 19.53
CA LEU A 117 1.67 25.82 18.35
C LEU A 117 0.66 26.72 17.65
N SER A 118 0.81 28.02 17.91
CA SER A 118 0.04 29.09 17.27
C SER A 118 -0.16 28.77 15.79
N SER A 119 -1.36 28.99 15.28
CA SER A 119 -1.66 28.98 13.84
C SER A 119 -0.61 29.77 13.04
N GLU A 120 0.02 30.76 13.68
CA GLU A 120 1.13 31.55 13.15
C GLU A 120 2.46 30.79 12.98
N MET A 121 2.77 29.81 13.83
CA MET A 121 3.96 28.96 13.68
C MET A 121 3.73 27.88 12.61
N ILE A 122 2.51 27.33 12.52
CA ILE A 122 2.11 26.47 11.39
C ILE A 122 2.18 27.27 10.08
N ARG A 123 1.67 28.51 10.09
CA ARG A 123 1.81 29.44 8.96
C ARG A 123 3.28 29.70 8.64
N THR A 124 4.11 30.01 9.64
CA THR A 124 5.56 30.24 9.49
C THR A 124 6.27 29.04 8.87
N LEU A 125 5.97 27.83 9.33
CA LEU A 125 6.54 26.58 8.80
C LEU A 125 5.96 26.18 7.44
N THR A 126 4.79 26.69 7.07
CA THR A 126 4.17 26.51 5.74
C THR A 126 4.43 27.68 4.80
N LEU A 127 5.29 28.66 5.16
CA LEU A 127 5.59 29.90 4.41
C LEU A 127 6.13 29.64 2.99
N GLY A 128 5.19 29.44 2.08
CA GLY A 128 5.23 29.81 0.66
C GLY A 128 3.85 30.26 0.18
N ILE A 129 2.87 30.31 1.08
CA ILE A 129 1.46 30.59 0.79
C ILE A 129 1.17 31.95 1.43
N LYS A 130 0.91 32.98 0.60
CA LYS A 130 0.57 34.32 1.09
C LYS A 130 -0.62 34.22 2.05
N SER A 131 -0.53 34.90 3.19
CA SER A 131 -1.51 34.87 4.29
C SER A 131 -2.94 35.23 3.86
N ASP A 132 -3.09 35.98 2.76
CA ASP A 132 -4.37 36.42 2.19
C ASP A 132 -4.93 35.48 1.11
N SER A 133 -4.28 34.33 0.85
CA SER A 133 -4.78 33.37 -0.12
C SER A 133 -5.94 32.55 0.45
N LYS A 134 -6.94 32.27 -0.41
CA LYS A 134 -8.04 31.35 -0.11
C LYS A 134 -7.58 29.92 0.25
N ASP A 135 -6.31 29.61 -0.01
CA ASP A 135 -5.70 28.30 0.15
C ASP A 135 -5.09 28.06 1.54
N ALA A 136 -4.92 29.12 2.35
CA ALA A 136 -4.33 29.02 3.69
C ALA A 136 -5.10 28.08 4.65
N PRO A 137 -6.45 28.07 4.69
CA PRO A 137 -7.20 27.12 5.53
C PRO A 137 -6.96 25.66 5.14
N LEU A 138 -6.92 25.35 3.84
CA LEU A 138 -6.66 24.00 3.32
C LEU A 138 -5.25 23.50 3.66
N ALA A 139 -4.26 24.39 3.57
CA ALA A 139 -2.88 24.10 3.94
C ALA A 139 -2.74 23.80 5.44
N ILE A 140 -3.41 24.58 6.29
CA ILE A 140 -3.40 24.38 7.75
C ILE A 140 -4.12 23.07 8.12
N GLU A 141 -5.29 22.79 7.53
CA GLU A 141 -6.02 21.52 7.74
C GLU A 141 -5.16 20.33 7.32
N PHE A 142 -4.51 20.40 6.16
CA PHE A 142 -3.60 19.36 5.69
C PHE A 142 -2.40 19.16 6.63
N ALA A 143 -1.75 20.24 7.08
CA ALA A 143 -0.62 20.16 8.00
C ALA A 143 -1.01 19.48 9.33
N ARG A 144 -2.22 19.75 9.85
CA ARG A 144 -2.75 19.07 11.03
C ARG A 144 -3.03 17.59 10.78
N SER A 145 -3.68 17.24 9.67
CA SER A 145 -3.88 15.84 9.28
C SER A 145 -2.56 15.07 9.11
N LEU A 146 -1.54 15.73 8.54
CA LEU A 146 -0.19 15.17 8.43
C LEU A 146 0.45 14.98 9.80
N ALA A 147 0.26 15.91 10.73
CA ALA A 147 0.76 15.81 12.09
C ALA A 147 0.12 14.65 12.86
N VAL A 148 -1.20 14.50 12.80
CA VAL A 148 -1.93 13.36 13.40
C VAL A 148 -1.46 12.03 12.79
N THR A 149 -1.33 11.97 11.46
CA THR A 149 -0.83 10.77 10.78
C THR A 149 0.63 10.47 11.16
N SER A 150 1.45 11.50 11.33
CA SER A 150 2.84 11.38 11.78
C SER A 150 2.93 10.86 13.21
N LYS A 151 2.04 11.27 14.12
CA LYS A 151 1.93 10.70 15.48
C LYS A 151 1.62 9.20 15.41
N LYS A 152 0.66 8.78 14.57
CA LYS A 152 0.34 7.36 14.36
C LYS A 152 1.51 6.57 13.81
N LEU A 153 2.25 7.16 12.86
CA LEU A 153 3.46 6.54 12.34
C LEU A 153 4.52 6.37 13.44
N ILE A 154 4.73 7.37 14.30
CA ILE A 154 5.63 7.27 15.46
C ILE A 154 5.17 6.17 16.41
N GLU A 155 3.89 6.12 16.78
CA GLU A 155 3.34 5.08 17.66
C GLU A 155 3.55 3.68 17.09
N PHE A 156 3.33 3.52 15.78
CA PHE A 156 3.58 2.27 15.06
C PHE A 156 5.07 1.90 15.04
N ILE A 157 5.96 2.86 14.78
CA ILE A 157 7.41 2.65 14.77
C ILE A 157 7.90 2.31 16.18
N ASP A 158 7.52 3.08 17.20
CA ASP A 158 8.00 2.91 18.57
C ASP A 158 7.56 1.56 19.15
N SER A 159 6.36 1.10 18.81
CA SER A 159 5.83 -0.20 19.26
C SER A 159 6.48 -1.40 18.59
N ASN A 160 6.93 -1.26 17.33
CA ASN A 160 7.44 -2.38 16.55
C ASN A 160 8.97 -2.25 16.28
N TYR A 161 9.41 -1.14 15.71
CA TYR A 161 10.76 -0.93 15.20
C TYR A 161 11.70 -0.33 16.25
N GLY A 162 11.16 0.41 17.22
CA GLY A 162 11.91 1.08 18.29
C GLY A 162 12.12 2.57 18.04
N ARG A 163 12.17 3.32 19.15
CA ARG A 163 12.13 4.80 19.18
C ARG A 163 13.29 5.51 18.48
N PHE A 164 14.40 4.81 18.26
CA PHE A 164 15.58 5.41 17.62
C PHE A 164 15.31 5.80 16.15
N PHE A 165 14.44 5.06 15.45
CA PHE A 165 14.15 5.31 14.05
C PHE A 165 13.24 6.53 13.86
N SER A 166 12.29 6.75 14.77
CA SER A 166 11.34 7.86 14.69
C SER A 166 12.02 9.22 14.92
N THR A 167 13.07 9.29 15.75
CA THR A 167 13.81 10.53 16.03
C THR A 167 14.76 10.95 14.92
N SER A 168 15.28 10.01 14.15
CA SER A 168 16.25 10.25 13.07
C SER A 168 15.58 10.51 11.71
N ALA A 169 14.27 10.34 11.63
CA ALA A 169 13.51 10.42 10.39
C ALA A 169 13.22 11.88 9.99
N THR A 170 13.47 12.22 8.72
CA THR A 170 13.23 13.55 8.13
C THR A 170 12.29 13.46 6.93
N LEU A 171 11.47 14.48 6.71
CA LEU A 171 10.50 14.49 5.61
C LEU A 171 11.20 14.64 4.25
N TYR A 172 10.83 13.75 3.33
CA TYR A 172 11.17 13.82 1.92
C TYR A 172 10.20 14.75 1.19
N SER A 173 10.72 15.72 0.43
CA SER A 173 9.90 16.80 -0.15
C SER A 173 8.97 16.35 -1.27
N ASN A 174 9.30 15.25 -1.94
CA ASN A 174 8.59 14.85 -3.15
C ASN A 174 7.60 13.73 -2.82
N VAL A 175 6.32 13.99 -3.07
CA VAL A 175 5.29 12.95 -3.07
C VAL A 175 5.54 12.02 -4.25
N ARG A 176 5.48 10.71 -4.03
CA ARG A 176 5.69 9.71 -5.08
C ARG A 176 4.38 9.01 -5.42
N ASP A 177 4.04 8.97 -6.71
CA ASP A 177 2.99 8.11 -7.21
C ASP A 177 3.55 6.68 -7.31
N ILE A 178 2.99 5.77 -6.53
CA ILE A 178 3.39 4.38 -6.45
C ILE A 178 2.41 3.55 -7.30
N PRO A 179 2.91 2.84 -8.32
CA PRO A 179 2.07 1.96 -9.12
C PRO A 179 1.50 0.79 -8.31
N ALA A 180 0.40 0.23 -8.80
CA ALA A 180 -0.13 -1.04 -8.34
C ALA A 180 0.94 -2.13 -8.27
N PHE A 181 0.86 -2.97 -7.24
CA PHE A 181 1.78 -4.05 -6.91
C PHE A 181 3.23 -3.62 -6.63
N ALA A 182 3.56 -2.34 -6.55
CA ALA A 182 4.92 -1.92 -6.15
C ALA A 182 5.10 -1.97 -4.63
N LEU A 183 4.09 -1.55 -3.87
CA LEU A 183 4.01 -1.65 -2.40
C LEU A 183 2.68 -2.22 -1.94
N LEU A 184 1.60 -1.75 -2.55
CA LEU A 184 0.22 -2.18 -2.30
C LEU A 184 -0.38 -2.71 -3.59
N GLU A 185 -1.46 -3.49 -3.49
CA GLU A 185 -2.23 -3.99 -4.63
C GLU A 185 -2.72 -2.84 -5.54
N ASN A 186 -3.21 -1.76 -4.93
CA ASN A 186 -3.72 -0.58 -5.61
C ASN A 186 -2.66 0.53 -5.73
N PRO A 187 -2.73 1.40 -6.76
CA PRO A 187 -1.86 2.57 -6.85
C PRO A 187 -2.11 3.50 -5.66
N CYS A 188 -1.06 4.18 -5.19
CA CYS A 188 -1.16 5.10 -4.05
C CYS A 188 -0.20 6.28 -4.19
N GLN A 189 -0.44 7.34 -3.43
CA GLN A 189 0.52 8.43 -3.27
C GLN A 189 1.26 8.29 -1.95
N LEU A 190 2.58 8.29 -2.01
CA LEU A 190 3.44 8.10 -0.85
C LEU A 190 4.08 9.42 -0.42
N ILE A 191 3.80 9.80 0.82
CA ILE A 191 4.56 10.79 1.59
C ILE A 191 5.60 10.02 2.39
N LEU A 192 6.87 10.37 2.23
CA LEU A 192 7.96 9.57 2.77
C LEU A 192 8.75 10.33 3.81
N PHE A 193 9.00 9.68 4.94
CA PHE A 193 10.06 10.05 5.87
C PHE A 193 11.27 9.16 5.60
N ARG A 194 12.47 9.73 5.70
CA ARG A 194 13.72 9.01 5.50
C ARG A 194 14.63 9.11 6.72
N ALA A 195 15.26 8.02 7.08
CA ALA A 195 16.31 7.98 8.09
C ALA A 195 17.56 7.33 7.50
N VAL A 196 18.72 7.95 7.69
CA VAL A 196 20.03 7.36 7.34
C VAL A 196 20.83 7.21 8.62
N ILE A 197 21.17 5.97 8.96
CA ILE A 197 21.81 5.63 10.24
C ILE A 197 23.22 5.11 9.95
N ARG A 198 24.19 5.62 10.72
CA ARG A 198 25.63 5.33 10.56
C ARG A 198 26.26 4.83 11.85
N ILE A 199 25.54 3.98 12.57
CA ILE A 199 26.03 3.40 13.83
C ILE A 199 26.72 2.08 13.50
N PRO A 200 28.02 1.92 13.81
CA PRO A 200 28.71 0.65 13.56
C PRO A 200 28.09 -0.51 14.34
N GLY A 201 27.90 -1.66 13.69
CA GLY A 201 27.37 -2.88 14.31
C GLY A 201 25.86 -2.86 14.58
N ILE A 202 25.14 -1.82 14.13
CA ILE A 202 23.67 -1.75 14.29
C ILE A 202 22.98 -2.81 13.43
N GLU A 203 23.51 -3.11 12.25
CA GLU A 203 23.04 -4.17 11.37
C GLU A 203 23.11 -5.52 12.07
N GLN A 204 24.26 -5.84 12.65
CA GLN A 204 24.46 -7.08 13.39
C GLN A 204 23.53 -7.15 14.60
N ALA A 205 23.39 -6.06 15.35
CA ALA A 205 22.50 -5.99 16.51
C ALA A 205 21.03 -6.25 16.12
N ILE A 206 20.55 -5.63 15.02
CA ILE A 206 19.19 -5.83 14.52
C ILE A 206 18.98 -7.26 14.04
N ASN A 207 19.92 -7.80 13.26
CA ASN A 207 19.79 -9.14 12.71
C ASN A 207 19.89 -10.23 13.78
N GLN A 208 20.69 -10.03 14.85
CA GLN A 208 20.82 -10.96 15.97
C GLN A 208 19.67 -10.91 16.96
N ALA A 209 18.88 -9.83 16.99
CA ALA A 209 17.69 -9.76 17.83
C ALA A 209 16.62 -10.73 17.31
N MET A 210 16.64 -11.99 17.79
CA MET A 210 15.78 -13.07 17.31
C MET A 210 14.27 -12.83 17.48
N SER A 211 13.87 -11.97 18.41
CA SER A 211 12.46 -11.60 18.65
C SER A 211 12.04 -10.28 18.02
N GLY A 212 12.95 -9.54 17.39
CA GLY A 212 12.63 -8.24 16.78
C GLY A 212 11.70 -8.38 15.57
N PRO A 213 10.76 -7.44 15.35
CA PRO A 213 9.90 -7.44 14.17
C PRO A 213 10.61 -6.85 12.94
N ILE A 214 11.90 -6.53 13.04
CA ILE A 214 12.69 -5.90 11.99
C ILE A 214 13.87 -6.76 11.57
N LYS A 215 14.29 -6.59 10.33
CA LYS A 215 15.47 -7.22 9.76
C LYS A 215 16.21 -6.25 8.86
N CYS A 216 17.53 -6.34 8.83
CA CYS A 216 18.35 -5.62 7.87
C CYS A 216 18.57 -6.50 6.65
N SER A 217 18.21 -5.98 5.47
CA SER A 217 18.43 -6.65 4.20
C SER A 217 19.43 -5.87 3.36
N PRO A 218 20.45 -6.52 2.77
CA PRO A 218 21.32 -5.86 1.80
C PRO A 218 20.48 -5.33 0.63
N ILE A 219 20.77 -4.11 0.19
CA ILE A 219 19.94 -3.42 -0.81
C ILE A 219 19.79 -4.22 -2.11
N ASP A 220 20.86 -4.87 -2.56
CA ASP A 220 20.87 -5.65 -3.80
C ASP A 220 20.01 -6.92 -3.69
N ILE A 221 19.99 -7.53 -2.50
CA ILE A 221 19.15 -8.70 -2.23
C ILE A 221 17.68 -8.27 -2.16
N TYR A 222 17.39 -7.20 -1.41
CA TYR A 222 16.05 -6.64 -1.30
C TYR A 222 15.46 -6.32 -2.68
N ARG A 223 16.21 -5.62 -3.54
CA ARG A 223 15.77 -5.23 -4.89
C ARG A 223 15.32 -6.44 -5.71
N ASN A 224 16.20 -7.44 -5.83
CA ASN A 224 15.93 -8.63 -6.64
C ASN A 224 14.73 -9.42 -6.12
N LEU A 225 14.64 -9.57 -4.79
CA LEU A 225 13.55 -10.30 -4.17
C LEU A 225 12.22 -9.54 -4.24
N ALA A 226 12.21 -8.21 -4.11
CA ALA A 226 11.00 -7.39 -4.26
C ALA A 226 10.41 -7.51 -5.68
N TYR A 227 11.29 -7.57 -6.68
CA TYR A 227 10.90 -7.75 -8.08
C TYR A 227 10.22 -9.10 -8.28
N PHE A 228 10.85 -10.17 -7.78
CA PHE A 228 10.31 -11.52 -7.86
C PHE A 228 8.96 -11.63 -7.13
N ALA A 229 8.92 -11.21 -5.86
CA ALA A 229 7.75 -11.28 -4.99
C ALA A 229 6.52 -10.63 -5.62
N THR A 230 6.69 -9.43 -6.15
CA THR A 230 5.57 -8.67 -6.70
C THR A 230 5.11 -9.17 -8.07
N ASN A 231 6.00 -9.76 -8.89
CA ASN A 231 5.57 -10.44 -10.12
C ASN A 231 4.72 -11.66 -9.81
N LEU A 232 5.11 -12.43 -8.80
CA LEU A 232 4.33 -13.59 -8.36
C LEU A 232 2.97 -13.17 -7.76
N ALA A 233 2.93 -12.06 -7.01
CA ALA A 233 1.67 -11.49 -6.53
C ALA A 233 0.73 -11.09 -7.68
N ILE A 234 1.27 -10.50 -8.76
CA ILE A 234 0.54 -10.15 -9.98
C ILE A 234 -0.02 -11.41 -10.67
N GLU A 235 0.77 -12.47 -10.77
CA GLU A 235 0.32 -13.74 -11.36
C GLU A 235 -0.85 -14.33 -10.57
N ASN A 236 -0.74 -14.38 -9.24
CA ASN A 236 -1.83 -14.84 -8.37
C ASN A 236 -3.09 -13.98 -8.52
N HIS A 237 -2.94 -12.66 -8.54
CA HIS A 237 -4.06 -11.74 -8.76
C HIS A 237 -4.78 -12.00 -10.09
N ARG A 238 -4.04 -12.25 -11.17
CA ARG A 238 -4.63 -12.56 -12.48
C ARG A 238 -5.41 -13.88 -12.45
N VAL A 239 -4.88 -14.90 -11.77
CA VAL A 239 -5.56 -16.19 -11.60
C VAL A 239 -6.86 -16.01 -10.81
N GLU A 240 -6.84 -15.24 -9.72
CA GLU A 240 -8.03 -14.94 -8.91
C GLU A 240 -9.09 -14.19 -9.72
N GLN A 241 -8.69 -13.17 -10.51
CA GLN A 241 -9.61 -12.45 -11.39
C GLN A 241 -10.27 -13.37 -12.43
N ILE A 242 -9.49 -14.27 -13.04
CA ILE A 242 -10.02 -15.26 -13.99
C ILE A 242 -11.01 -16.20 -13.29
N GLY A 243 -10.70 -16.63 -12.06
CA GLY A 243 -11.58 -17.44 -11.22
C GLY A 243 -12.92 -16.75 -10.97
N GLN A 244 -12.90 -15.50 -10.51
CA GLN A 244 -14.10 -14.69 -10.25
C GLN A 244 -14.95 -14.48 -11.51
N LEU A 245 -14.33 -14.18 -12.64
CA LEU A 245 -15.03 -14.04 -13.94
C LEU A 245 -15.68 -15.36 -14.37
N SER A 246 -15.01 -16.49 -14.13
CA SER A 246 -15.56 -17.82 -14.46
C SER A 246 -16.74 -18.21 -13.57
N GLU A 247 -16.72 -17.81 -12.29
CA GLU A 247 -17.82 -18.02 -11.34
C GLU A 247 -19.02 -17.13 -11.68
N GLN A 248 -18.78 -15.85 -11.99
CA GLN A 248 -19.82 -14.96 -12.51
C GLN A 248 -20.47 -15.54 -13.76
N ARG A 249 -19.68 -16.03 -14.72
CA ARG A 249 -20.20 -16.67 -15.93
C ARG A 249 -21.07 -17.88 -15.63
N ARG A 250 -20.69 -18.73 -14.67
CA ARG A 250 -21.51 -19.87 -14.22
C ARG A 250 -22.84 -19.41 -13.62
N ILE A 251 -22.83 -18.34 -12.81
CA ILE A 251 -24.06 -17.78 -12.24
C ILE A 251 -24.98 -17.27 -13.35
N TYR A 252 -24.43 -16.57 -14.36
CA TYR A 252 -25.20 -16.11 -15.53
C TYR A 252 -25.77 -17.27 -16.36
N GLU A 253 -24.97 -18.30 -16.66
CA GLU A 253 -25.41 -19.46 -17.44
C GLU A 253 -26.48 -20.28 -16.68
N ASN A 254 -26.33 -20.42 -15.36
CA ASN A 254 -27.30 -21.12 -14.51
C ASN A 254 -28.61 -20.32 -14.31
N SER A 255 -28.54 -18.98 -14.26
CA SER A 255 -29.73 -18.12 -14.12
C SER A 255 -30.50 -17.92 -15.42
N CYS A 256 -29.88 -18.19 -16.58
CA CYS A 256 -30.49 -18.00 -17.90
C CYS A 256 -31.16 -19.27 -18.47
N SER A 257 -31.45 -20.29 -17.64
CA SER A 257 -32.13 -21.51 -18.09
C SER A 257 -33.65 -21.49 -17.81
N PRO A 258 -34.47 -21.24 -18.83
CA PRO A 258 -35.75 -21.94 -18.98
C PRO A 258 -35.68 -22.85 -20.22
N SER A 259 -35.67 -24.16 -19.96
CA SER A 259 -36.24 -25.22 -20.80
C SER A 259 -36.54 -24.87 -22.28
N ILE A 260 -35.55 -24.88 -23.17
CA ILE A 260 -35.77 -25.17 -24.60
C ILE A 260 -34.59 -26.00 -25.12
N GLN A 261 -34.65 -27.32 -24.93
CA GLN A 261 -33.87 -28.24 -25.74
C GLN A 261 -34.56 -28.39 -27.11
N LYS A 262 -34.04 -27.70 -28.14
CA LYS A 262 -34.08 -28.23 -29.51
C LYS A 262 -32.72 -27.99 -30.19
N SER A 263 -32.21 -29.11 -30.68
CA SER A 263 -30.99 -29.34 -31.47
C SER A 263 -30.44 -28.18 -32.31
N THR A 264 -29.12 -28.01 -32.34
CA THR A 264 -28.26 -28.43 -33.47
C THR A 264 -26.78 -28.24 -33.16
N LYS A 265 -25.97 -29.19 -33.67
CA LYS A 265 -24.51 -29.22 -33.65
C LYS A 265 -23.93 -28.14 -34.55
N LYS A 266 -22.87 -27.44 -34.11
CA LYS A 266 -21.59 -27.26 -34.84
C LYS A 266 -20.59 -26.42 -34.03
N ALA A 267 -19.33 -26.81 -34.15
CA ALA A 267 -18.17 -26.25 -33.48
C ALA A 267 -17.59 -25.02 -34.23
N VAL A 268 -16.65 -24.35 -33.53
CA VAL A 268 -15.62 -23.40 -33.99
C VAL A 268 -16.04 -21.93 -34.08
N ASN A 269 -15.59 -21.08 -33.14
CA ASN A 269 -14.42 -20.18 -33.28
C ASN A 269 -14.40 -19.16 -32.12
N LEU A 270 -13.33 -19.16 -31.31
CA LEU A 270 -13.12 -18.23 -30.19
C LEU A 270 -12.23 -17.08 -30.65
N GLN A 271 -12.81 -16.12 -31.38
CA GLN A 271 -12.24 -14.79 -31.52
C GLN A 271 -13.37 -13.76 -31.61
N ILE A 272 -13.15 -12.62 -30.96
CA ILE A 272 -13.98 -11.41 -30.90
C ILE A 272 -15.01 -11.43 -29.77
N LEU A 273 -14.74 -10.63 -28.72
CA LEU A 273 -15.75 -10.12 -27.79
C LEU A 273 -16.85 -9.39 -28.59
N PRO A 274 -18.13 -9.76 -28.48
CA PRO A 274 -19.20 -8.80 -28.55
C PRO A 274 -19.57 -8.40 -27.12
N SER A 275 -19.74 -7.10 -26.93
CA SER A 275 -20.47 -6.51 -25.80
C SER A 275 -21.64 -7.40 -25.39
N LEU A 276 -21.66 -7.84 -24.12
CA LEU A 276 -22.84 -8.48 -23.55
C LEU A 276 -24.03 -7.55 -23.78
N SER A 277 -25.09 -8.07 -24.37
CA SER A 277 -26.35 -7.35 -24.52
C SER A 277 -26.83 -6.89 -23.13
N PRO A 278 -27.33 -5.65 -22.99
CA PRO A 278 -27.76 -5.13 -21.70
C PRO A 278 -28.84 -6.04 -21.10
N PRO A 279 -28.88 -6.18 -19.76
CA PRO A 279 -29.80 -7.10 -19.11
C PRO A 279 -31.25 -6.81 -19.53
N PRO A 280 -32.09 -7.85 -19.70
CA PRO A 280 -33.47 -7.67 -20.09
C PRO A 280 -34.18 -6.77 -19.07
N ARG A 281 -34.59 -5.59 -19.53
CA ARG A 281 -35.29 -4.59 -18.74
C ARG A 281 -36.69 -5.14 -18.44
N VAL A 282 -36.89 -5.70 -17.25
CA VAL A 282 -38.22 -6.10 -16.78
C VAL A 282 -39.09 -4.85 -16.70
N LYS A 283 -40.03 -4.70 -17.63
CA LYS A 283 -41.10 -3.70 -17.54
C LYS A 283 -42.01 -4.13 -16.39
N VAL A 284 -41.84 -3.52 -15.22
CA VAL A 284 -42.77 -3.69 -14.09
C VAL A 284 -44.10 -3.06 -14.49
N ASN A 285 -45.07 -3.92 -14.82
CA ASN A 285 -46.43 -3.51 -15.12
C ASN A 285 -47.14 -3.20 -13.78
N ARG A 286 -47.48 -1.94 -13.53
CA ARG A 286 -48.27 -1.53 -12.36
C ARG A 286 -49.74 -1.87 -12.60
N HIS A 287 -50.28 -2.85 -11.90
CA HIS A 287 -51.70 -2.84 -11.50
C HIS A 287 -51.92 -3.47 -10.12
N ASN A 288 -52.81 -2.81 -9.37
CA ASN A 288 -53.15 -3.01 -7.97
C ASN A 288 -54.07 -4.22 -7.74
N ALA A 289 -53.86 -4.96 -6.63
CA ALA A 289 -54.89 -5.37 -5.66
C ALA A 289 -54.28 -6.28 -4.57
N SER A 290 -54.56 -5.97 -3.30
CA SER A 290 -54.21 -6.75 -2.09
C SER A 290 -55.34 -7.76 -1.73
N PRO A 291 -55.24 -8.54 -0.63
CA PRO A 291 -54.24 -9.58 -0.30
C PRO A 291 -54.91 -10.91 0.12
N THR A 292 -54.26 -12.06 -0.01
CA THR A 292 -54.52 -13.24 0.85
C THR A 292 -53.26 -14.10 0.98
N ILE A 293 -53.07 -14.60 2.20
CA ILE A 293 -51.90 -15.25 2.79
C ILE A 293 -51.77 -16.70 2.27
N ASP A 294 -50.56 -17.13 1.89
CA ASP A 294 -49.93 -18.37 2.40
C ASP A 294 -48.52 -18.62 1.81
N HIS A 295 -47.57 -18.71 2.74
CA HIS A 295 -46.39 -19.58 2.80
C HIS A 295 -45.36 -19.72 1.65
N ILE A 296 -44.10 -19.49 2.08
CA ILE A 296 -42.84 -20.11 1.65
C ILE A 296 -42.23 -19.59 0.34
N PHE A 297 -41.35 -18.60 0.49
CA PHE A 297 -39.97 -18.49 -0.06
C PHE A 297 -39.54 -17.03 0.14
N GLN A 298 -38.91 -16.73 1.28
CA GLN A 298 -38.20 -15.46 1.47
C GLN A 298 -36.94 -15.48 0.61
N ASN A 299 -37.10 -15.20 -0.68
CA ASN A 299 -36.01 -14.71 -1.52
C ASN A 299 -35.86 -13.22 -1.19
N THR A 300 -34.96 -12.92 -0.26
CA THR A 300 -34.43 -11.57 -0.09
C THR A 300 -33.89 -11.10 -1.46
N PRO A 301 -34.33 -9.95 -2.00
CA PRO A 301 -33.69 -9.40 -3.17
C PRO A 301 -32.29 -8.96 -2.75
N ILE A 302 -31.28 -9.73 -3.16
CA ILE A 302 -29.88 -9.31 -3.13
C ILE A 302 -29.84 -7.98 -3.90
N PRO A 303 -29.43 -6.86 -3.30
CA PRO A 303 -29.20 -5.65 -4.06
C PRO A 303 -28.11 -5.97 -5.08
N LEU A 304 -28.49 -6.02 -6.35
CA LEU A 304 -27.53 -5.98 -7.46
C LEU A 304 -26.84 -4.62 -7.37
N LEU A 305 -25.72 -4.59 -6.64
CA LEU A 305 -24.74 -3.53 -6.75
C LEU A 305 -24.44 -3.38 -8.26
N PRO A 306 -24.53 -2.17 -8.82
CA PRO A 306 -24.10 -1.94 -10.18
C PRO A 306 -22.66 -2.42 -10.28
N VAL A 307 -22.38 -3.31 -11.23
CA VAL A 307 -21.01 -3.59 -11.66
C VAL A 307 -20.51 -2.31 -12.31
N GLU A 308 -20.07 -1.39 -11.45
CA GLU A 308 -19.21 -0.28 -11.84
C GLU A 308 -18.03 -0.92 -12.54
N SER A 309 -17.82 -0.49 -13.77
CA SER A 309 -16.82 -1.00 -14.68
C SER A 309 -15.49 -1.13 -13.93
N GLN A 310 -15.08 -2.36 -13.61
CA GLN A 310 -13.76 -2.61 -13.04
C GLN A 310 -12.75 -2.10 -14.06
N ALA A 311 -12.30 -0.86 -13.89
CA ALA A 311 -11.21 -0.29 -14.65
C ALA A 311 -10.07 -1.29 -14.54
N THR A 312 -9.71 -1.92 -15.65
CA THR A 312 -8.70 -2.97 -15.68
C THR A 312 -7.42 -2.35 -15.13
N LEU A 313 -7.07 -2.71 -13.90
CA LEU A 313 -5.93 -2.15 -13.18
C LEU A 313 -4.68 -2.32 -14.07
N LYS A 314 -4.12 -1.20 -14.53
CA LYS A 314 -2.96 -1.24 -15.44
C LYS A 314 -1.71 -1.57 -14.64
N ILE A 315 -1.30 -2.83 -14.71
CA ILE A 315 -0.09 -3.31 -14.04
C ILE A 315 1.13 -2.99 -14.92
N LEU A 316 2.04 -2.16 -14.39
CA LEU A 316 3.26 -1.77 -15.11
C LEU A 316 4.35 -2.87 -15.06
N PRO A 317 5.31 -2.87 -16.00
CA PRO A 317 6.51 -3.71 -15.91
C PRO A 317 7.32 -3.45 -14.64
N THR A 318 8.01 -4.47 -14.12
CA THR A 318 8.77 -4.43 -12.86
C THR A 318 9.69 -3.22 -12.74
N GLN A 319 10.50 -2.93 -13.76
CA GLN A 319 11.43 -1.79 -13.73
C GLN A 319 10.71 -0.46 -13.53
N GLN A 320 9.54 -0.28 -14.17
CA GLN A 320 8.75 0.94 -14.02
C GLN A 320 8.09 1.00 -12.64
N ARG A 321 7.60 -0.13 -12.13
CA ARG A 321 6.98 -0.23 -10.78
C ARG A 321 7.94 0.15 -9.65
N PHE A 322 9.24 -0.07 -9.81
CA PHE A 322 10.25 0.19 -8.79
C PHE A 322 11.16 1.38 -9.10
N SER A 323 10.92 2.13 -10.18
CA SER A 323 11.69 3.35 -10.49
C SER A 323 11.73 4.36 -9.34
N TRP A 324 10.60 4.53 -8.64
CA TRP A 324 10.51 5.40 -7.45
C TRP A 324 11.48 5.00 -6.33
N PHE A 325 11.76 3.70 -6.17
CA PHE A 325 12.62 3.20 -5.11
C PHE A 325 14.07 3.58 -5.36
N GLU A 326 14.53 3.46 -6.60
CA GLU A 326 15.88 3.84 -7.01
C GLU A 326 16.12 5.35 -6.82
N ASP A 327 15.13 6.18 -7.15
CA ASP A 327 15.20 7.62 -6.94
C ASP A 327 15.34 7.96 -5.44
N VAL A 328 14.46 7.38 -4.61
CA VAL A 328 14.44 7.61 -3.16
C VAL A 328 15.76 7.15 -2.53
N TYR A 329 16.24 5.97 -2.92
CA TYR A 329 17.49 5.43 -2.43
C TYR A 329 18.68 6.31 -2.82
N THR A 330 18.77 6.69 -4.09
CA THR A 330 19.86 7.56 -4.58
C THR A 330 19.85 8.93 -3.89
N GLU A 331 18.67 9.50 -3.66
CA GLU A 331 18.55 10.81 -3.00
C GLU A 331 18.83 10.75 -1.49
N ALA A 332 18.43 9.65 -0.82
CA ALA A 332 18.78 9.42 0.59
C ALA A 332 20.31 9.43 0.79
N LEU A 333 21.05 8.94 -0.19
CA LEU A 333 22.52 8.91 -0.18
C LEU A 333 23.16 10.24 -0.58
N SER A 334 22.52 11.02 -1.46
CA SER A 334 23.08 12.30 -1.93
C SER A 334 22.90 13.44 -0.94
N THR A 335 21.84 13.44 -0.13
CA THR A 335 21.51 14.60 0.74
C THR A 335 22.36 14.68 2.02
N ASN A 336 23.34 13.80 2.19
CA ASN A 336 24.22 13.75 3.37
C ASN A 336 25.73 13.81 3.01
N ARG A 337 26.05 14.23 1.79
CA ARG A 337 27.39 14.74 1.41
C ARG A 337 27.31 16.25 1.33
#